data_AF-A0A9P7G8T0-F1
#
_entry.id   AF-A0A9P7G8T0-F1
#
_cell.length_a   1.000
_cell.length_b   1.000
_cell.length_c   1.000
_cell.angle_alpha   90.00
_cell.angle_beta   90.00
_cell.angle_gamma   90.00
#
_symmetry.space_group_name_H-M   'P 1'
#
loop_
_entity.id
_entity.type
_entity.pdbx_description
1 polymer ?
#
loop_
_entity_poly.entity_id
_entity_poly.type
_entity_poly.pdbx_seq_one_letter_code
_entity_poly.pdbx_strand_id
1 'polypeptide(L)'
;MAILTQAYTFDPRPHYPLVITAKRYWKANSPYLHDPSSLTLVFAHGTGFHKEQWEPTIDDLYELLGRNDGMVKVREMWTIDAPNHGDAAILNEKSDGMRGLPTADYPDKLEGITLKCSRKQETACYRDSLGASRTYGLLGPVAKQVPLHLIYGAVNDYHPQEVKDDVIKVAVGGMQHLASLSRVEGTGHLVRIFILNTLG
;
A
#
# COMPACT_ATOMS: atom_id res chain seq x y z
N MET A 1 -25.29 -2.23 7.16
CA MET A 1 -24.77 -3.43 7.83
C MET A 1 -23.29 -3.22 8.09
N ALA A 2 -22.81 -3.51 9.30
CA ALA A 2 -21.46 -3.15 9.73
C ALA A 2 -20.37 -3.98 9.01
N ILE A 3 -19.29 -3.31 8.61
CA ILE A 3 -18.07 -3.93 8.12
C ILE A 3 -17.28 -4.43 9.33
N LEU A 4 -16.85 -5.68 9.30
CA LEU A 4 -15.96 -6.25 10.31
C LEU A 4 -14.51 -5.98 9.95
N THR A 5 -13.68 -5.80 10.97
CA THR A 5 -12.24 -5.54 10.78
C THR A 5 -11.37 -6.39 11.70
N GLN A 6 -10.19 -6.76 11.23
CA GLN A 6 -9.17 -7.43 12.04
C GLN A 6 -7.77 -6.97 11.63
N ALA A 7 -6.94 -6.64 12.63
CA ALA A 7 -5.54 -6.28 12.42
C ALA A 7 -4.63 -7.50 12.52
N TYR A 8 -3.55 -7.50 11.73
CA TYR A 8 -2.55 -8.55 11.65
C TYR A 8 -1.15 -7.95 11.62
N THR A 9 -0.19 -8.71 12.17
CA THR A 9 1.25 -8.42 12.05
C THR A 9 1.88 -9.57 11.28
N PHE A 10 2.64 -9.23 10.24
CA PHE A 10 3.46 -10.18 9.51
C PHE A 10 4.93 -9.95 9.87
N ASP A 11 5.57 -11.03 10.33
CA ASP A 11 6.96 -11.04 10.77
C ASP A 11 7.81 -11.93 9.84
N PRO A 12 8.54 -11.35 8.88
CA PRO A 12 9.33 -12.10 7.90
C PRO A 12 10.72 -12.55 8.41
N ARG A 13 11.02 -12.42 9.71
CA ARG A 13 12.35 -12.76 10.25
C ARG A 13 12.61 -14.28 10.18
N PRO A 14 13.86 -14.69 9.92
CA PRO A 14 15.08 -13.87 9.81
C PRO A 14 15.33 -13.29 8.40
N HIS A 15 14.48 -13.61 7.40
CA HIS A 15 14.72 -13.26 6.00
C HIS A 15 14.63 -11.77 5.71
N TYR A 16 13.84 -11.03 6.49
CA TYR A 16 13.79 -9.58 6.45
C TYR A 16 13.65 -9.02 7.87
N PRO A 17 14.39 -7.95 8.24
CA PRO A 17 14.50 -7.53 9.64
C PRO A 17 13.31 -6.73 10.18
N LEU A 18 12.39 -6.30 9.31
CA LEU A 18 11.27 -5.44 9.69
C LEU A 18 9.94 -6.18 9.54
N VAL A 19 9.02 -5.90 10.45
CA VAL A 19 7.63 -6.39 10.40
C VAL A 19 6.75 -5.42 9.63
N ILE A 20 5.62 -5.91 9.11
CA ILE A 20 4.57 -5.06 8.53
C ILE A 20 3.24 -5.36 9.20
N THR A 21 2.32 -4.40 9.17
CA THR A 21 0.97 -4.55 9.68
C THR A 21 -0.03 -4.48 8.55
N ALA A 22 -1.09 -5.27 8.67
CA ALA A 22 -2.20 -5.26 7.72
C ALA A 22 -3.52 -5.22 8.48
N LYS A 23 -4.56 -4.67 7.85
CA LYS A 23 -5.92 -4.67 8.38
C LYS A 23 -6.85 -5.22 7.32
N ARG A 24 -7.63 -6.23 7.72
CA ARG A 24 -8.63 -6.90 6.90
C ARG A 24 -10.01 -6.28 7.16
N TYR A 25 -10.81 -6.18 6.12
CA TYR A 25 -12.20 -5.71 6.13
C TYR A 25 -13.09 -6.71 5.40
N TRP A 26 -14.21 -7.11 6.00
CA TRP A 26 -15.17 -8.03 5.38
C TRP A 26 -16.59 -7.86 5.93
N LYS A 27 -17.58 -8.40 5.22
CA LYS A 27 -18.97 -8.52 5.71
C LYS A 27 -19.23 -9.99 6.07
N ALA A 28 -19.59 -10.27 7.32
CA ALA A 28 -19.79 -11.64 7.83
C ALA A 28 -20.86 -12.42 7.05
N ASN A 29 -21.87 -11.73 6.56
CA ASN A 29 -23.00 -12.27 5.82
C ASN A 29 -22.84 -12.10 4.29
N SER A 30 -21.65 -11.75 3.81
CA SER A 30 -21.41 -11.70 2.36
C SER A 30 -21.56 -13.09 1.77
N PRO A 31 -22.38 -13.30 0.73
CA PRO A 31 -22.49 -14.58 0.04
C PRO A 31 -21.17 -14.99 -0.66
N TYR A 32 -20.25 -14.03 -0.82
CA TYR A 32 -18.98 -14.20 -1.52
C TYR A 32 -17.82 -14.58 -0.60
N LEU A 33 -18.03 -14.62 0.72
CA LEU A 33 -16.95 -14.76 1.70
C LEU A 33 -16.14 -16.06 1.53
N HIS A 34 -16.80 -17.13 1.08
CA HIS A 34 -16.20 -18.46 0.85
C HIS A 34 -16.20 -18.87 -0.62
N ASP A 35 -16.54 -17.96 -1.53
CA ASP A 35 -16.52 -18.22 -2.97
C ASP A 35 -15.08 -18.02 -3.49
N PRO A 36 -14.40 -19.09 -3.96
CA PRO A 36 -13.03 -19.00 -4.44
C PRO A 36 -12.90 -18.13 -5.71
N SER A 37 -13.99 -17.90 -6.45
CA SER A 37 -14.01 -17.02 -7.62
C SER A 37 -14.13 -15.53 -7.27
N SER A 38 -14.36 -15.20 -6.00
CA SER A 38 -14.52 -13.82 -5.54
C SER A 38 -13.19 -13.15 -5.24
N LEU A 39 -13.11 -11.84 -5.48
CA LEU A 39 -11.87 -11.07 -5.37
C LEU A 39 -11.48 -10.76 -3.93
N THR A 40 -10.17 -10.77 -3.65
CA THR A 40 -9.57 -10.05 -2.51
C THR A 40 -8.93 -8.78 -3.03
N LEU A 41 -9.31 -7.64 -2.46
CA LEU A 41 -8.69 -6.37 -2.81
C LEU A 41 -7.56 -6.04 -1.84
N VAL A 42 -6.46 -5.51 -2.34
CA VAL A 42 -5.32 -5.09 -1.52
C VAL A 42 -5.01 -3.62 -1.78
N PHE A 43 -4.95 -2.84 -0.71
CA PHE A 43 -4.74 -1.40 -0.71
C PHE A 43 -3.36 -1.11 -0.13
N ALA A 44 -2.50 -0.51 -0.96
CA ALA A 44 -1.21 0.01 -0.56
C ALA A 44 -1.29 1.54 -0.53
N HIS A 45 -0.73 2.16 0.51
CA HIS A 45 -0.73 3.62 0.64
C HIS A 45 0.57 4.23 0.07
N GLY A 46 0.52 5.53 -0.24
CA GLY A 46 1.71 6.29 -0.63
C GLY A 46 2.61 6.61 0.56
N THR A 47 3.80 7.14 0.29
CA THR A 47 4.73 7.57 1.35
C THR A 47 4.11 8.69 2.20
N GLY A 48 4.19 8.57 3.52
CA GLY A 48 3.67 9.55 4.48
C GLY A 48 2.22 9.31 4.92
N PHE A 49 1.61 8.24 4.41
CA PHE A 49 0.24 7.83 4.76
C PHE A 49 0.25 6.54 5.59
N HIS A 50 -0.94 6.10 6.04
CA HIS A 50 -1.14 4.85 6.79
C HIS A 50 -2.36 4.09 6.27
N LYS A 51 -2.45 2.80 6.57
CA LYS A 51 -3.43 1.87 6.01
C LYS A 51 -4.90 2.26 6.25
N GLU A 52 -5.24 2.87 7.39
CA GLU A 52 -6.62 3.29 7.74
C GLU A 52 -7.13 4.48 6.91
N GLN A 53 -6.26 5.20 6.19
CA GLN A 53 -6.72 6.27 5.30
C GLN A 53 -7.73 5.78 4.24
N TRP A 54 -7.71 4.48 3.95
CA TRP A 54 -8.61 3.82 3.02
C TRP A 54 -10.01 3.56 3.58
N GLU A 55 -10.26 3.72 4.87
CA GLU A 55 -11.57 3.39 5.47
C GLU A 55 -12.76 4.09 4.79
N PRO A 56 -12.75 5.42 4.55
CA PRO A 56 -13.86 6.07 3.84
C PRO A 56 -14.07 5.51 2.44
N THR A 57 -12.96 5.17 1.77
CA THR A 57 -12.98 4.59 0.43
C THR A 57 -13.53 3.16 0.42
N ILE A 58 -13.23 2.37 1.45
CA ILE A 58 -13.75 1.01 1.63
C ILE A 58 -15.26 1.06 1.91
N ASP A 59 -15.72 2.01 2.73
CA ASP A 59 -17.14 2.23 2.99
C ASP A 59 -17.90 2.52 1.69
N ASP A 60 -17.45 3.52 0.93
CA ASP A 60 -18.04 3.90 -0.37
C ASP A 60 -18.03 2.71 -1.35
N LEU A 61 -16.92 1.97 -1.41
CA LEU A 61 -16.81 0.81 -2.30
C LEU A 61 -17.81 -0.29 -1.93
N TYR A 62 -18.03 -0.53 -0.63
CA TYR A 62 -19.03 -1.49 -0.20
C TYR A 62 -20.47 -1.05 -0.50
N GLU A 63 -20.75 0.25 -0.51
CA GLU A 63 -22.03 0.77 -0.99
C GLU A 63 -22.21 0.53 -2.49
N LEU A 64 -21.19 0.84 -3.29
CA LEU A 64 -21.20 0.61 -4.74
C LEU A 64 -21.37 -0.88 -5.08
N LEU A 65 -20.64 -1.76 -4.39
CA LEU A 65 -20.77 -3.21 -4.57
C LEU A 65 -22.17 -3.72 -4.22
N GLY A 66 -22.84 -3.11 -3.23
CA GLY A 66 -24.22 -3.43 -2.87
C GLY A 66 -25.24 -3.07 -3.96
N ARG A 67 -24.92 -2.10 -4.82
CA ARG A 67 -25.76 -1.66 -5.95
C ARG A 67 -25.44 -2.39 -7.26
N ASN A 68 -24.37 -3.17 -7.29
CA ASN A 68 -23.81 -3.78 -8.51
C ASN A 68 -24.42 -5.15 -8.88
N ASP A 69 -25.54 -5.53 -8.25
CA ASP A 69 -26.29 -6.79 -8.48
C ASP A 69 -25.41 -8.05 -8.62
N GLY A 70 -24.31 -8.10 -7.85
CA GLY A 70 -23.38 -9.23 -7.86
C GLY A 70 -22.46 -9.36 -9.08
N MET A 71 -22.42 -8.37 -9.98
CA MET A 71 -21.53 -8.38 -11.16
C MET A 71 -20.04 -8.43 -10.77
N VAL A 72 -19.66 -7.76 -9.69
CA VAL A 72 -18.32 -7.83 -9.09
C VAL A 72 -18.46 -8.39 -7.69
N LYS A 73 -17.82 -9.55 -7.46
CA LYS A 73 -17.85 -10.24 -6.19
C LYS A 73 -16.55 -9.96 -5.43
N VAL A 74 -16.66 -9.35 -4.26
CA VAL A 74 -15.53 -9.09 -3.37
C VAL A 74 -15.78 -9.82 -2.07
N ARG A 75 -14.83 -10.69 -1.69
CA ARG A 75 -14.91 -11.46 -0.44
C ARG A 75 -14.39 -10.64 0.74
N GLU A 76 -13.28 -9.92 0.54
CA GLU A 76 -12.62 -9.13 1.57
C GLU A 76 -11.67 -8.10 0.96
N MET A 77 -11.26 -7.14 1.79
CA MET A 77 -10.33 -6.08 1.45
C MET A 77 -9.22 -6.02 2.50
N TRP A 78 -8.00 -5.71 2.08
CA TRP A 78 -6.83 -5.62 2.97
C TRP A 78 -6.08 -4.32 2.74
N THR A 79 -5.74 -3.61 3.80
CA THR A 79 -4.89 -2.42 3.75
C THR A 79 -3.57 -2.73 4.46
N ILE A 80 -2.43 -2.33 3.89
CA ILE A 80 -1.10 -2.72 4.41
C ILE A 80 -0.28 -1.47 4.70
N ASP A 81 0.39 -1.45 5.86
CA ASP A 81 1.41 -0.46 6.18
C ASP A 81 2.78 -0.91 5.63
N ALA A 82 3.52 0.03 5.04
CA ALA A 82 4.96 -0.16 4.85
C ALA A 82 5.68 -0.23 6.22
N PRO A 83 6.86 -0.85 6.34
CA PRO A 83 7.51 -1.09 7.64
C PRO A 83 7.71 0.14 8.53
N ASN A 84 7.78 1.33 7.94
CA ASN A 84 8.03 2.60 8.61
C ASN A 84 6.80 3.52 8.66
N HIS A 85 5.60 3.00 8.38
CA HIS A 85 4.34 3.75 8.44
C HIS A 85 3.37 3.11 9.42
N GLY A 86 2.42 3.91 9.90
CA GLY A 86 1.31 3.46 10.74
C GLY A 86 1.77 2.61 11.94
N ASP A 87 1.10 1.47 12.11
CA ASP A 87 1.37 0.57 13.24
C ASP A 87 2.67 -0.22 13.05
N ALA A 88 3.07 -0.48 11.80
CA ALA A 88 4.31 -1.19 11.49
C ALA A 88 5.53 -0.41 12.01
N ALA A 89 5.50 0.92 11.91
CA ALA A 89 6.53 1.78 12.46
C ALA A 89 6.72 1.54 13.96
N ILE A 90 5.62 1.51 14.72
CA ILE A 90 5.62 1.32 16.17
C ILE A 90 6.20 -0.06 16.54
N LEU A 91 5.81 -1.11 15.82
CA LEU A 91 6.29 -2.47 16.07
C LEU A 91 7.78 -2.64 15.76
N ASN A 92 8.25 -1.98 14.70
CA ASN A 92 9.67 -1.96 14.33
C ASN A 92 10.51 -1.06 15.25
N GLU A 93 9.86 -0.14 15.97
CA GLU A 93 10.50 0.82 16.85
C GLU A 93 10.78 0.26 18.27
N LYS A 94 10.14 -0.84 18.67
CA LYS A 94 10.14 -1.39 20.05
C LYS A 94 9.83 -0.29 21.09
N SER A 95 8.55 0.12 21.16
CA SER A 95 7.80 0.79 22.25
C SER A 95 8.22 2.20 22.71
N ASP A 96 7.32 3.18 22.57
CA ASP A 96 7.47 4.62 22.86
C ASP A 96 8.51 5.32 21.97
N GLY A 97 8.09 6.32 21.17
CA GLY A 97 8.90 6.96 20.12
C GLY A 97 10.20 7.64 20.57
N MET A 98 10.54 7.55 21.85
CA MET A 98 11.79 8.01 22.45
C MET A 98 12.44 6.88 23.25
N ARG A 99 13.77 6.76 23.18
CA ARG A 99 14.58 5.91 24.05
C ARG A 99 15.57 6.75 24.83
N GLY A 100 15.90 6.30 26.03
CA GLY A 100 17.08 6.78 26.75
C GLY A 100 18.36 6.52 25.96
N LEU A 101 19.30 7.43 26.10
CA LEU A 101 20.70 7.23 25.72
C LEU A 101 21.42 6.47 26.87
N PRO A 102 22.52 5.73 26.60
CA PRO A 102 23.19 5.54 25.31
C PRO A 102 22.48 4.55 24.39
N THR A 103 22.85 4.59 23.11
CA THR A 103 22.33 3.66 22.10
C THR A 103 23.44 3.20 21.18
N ALA A 104 23.21 2.16 20.37
CA ALA A 104 24.19 1.72 19.36
C ALA A 104 24.60 2.84 18.38
N ASP A 105 23.72 3.80 18.10
CA ASP A 105 24.01 4.96 17.25
C ASP A 105 24.70 6.11 18.01
N TYR A 106 24.62 6.11 19.34
CA TYR A 106 25.16 7.15 20.23
C TYR A 106 25.79 6.50 21.48
N PRO A 107 26.91 5.76 21.34
CA PRO A 107 27.51 5.04 22.46
C PRO A 107 28.10 5.97 23.53
N ASP A 108 28.54 7.16 23.13
CA ASP A 108 29.24 8.12 24.00
C ASP A 108 28.30 9.05 24.78
N LYS A 109 26.99 9.01 24.50
CA LYS A 109 26.01 9.86 25.20
C LYS A 109 25.37 9.07 26.33
N LEU A 110 25.73 9.38 27.58
CA LEU A 110 25.31 8.61 28.74
C LEU A 110 23.94 9.00 29.30
N GLU A 111 23.43 10.19 28.95
CA GLU A 111 22.16 10.73 29.45
C GLU A 111 21.35 11.39 28.34
N GLY A 112 20.04 11.50 28.56
CA GLY A 112 19.07 12.14 27.66
C GLY A 112 18.19 11.14 26.91
N ILE A 113 17.37 11.69 26.01
CA ILE A 113 16.44 10.93 25.17
C ILE A 113 16.77 11.18 23.70
N THR A 114 16.58 10.15 22.88
CA THR A 114 16.65 10.24 21.42
C THR A 114 15.46 9.55 20.79
N LEU A 115 15.17 9.86 19.53
CA LEU A 115 14.15 9.13 18.78
C LEU A 115 14.55 7.65 18.71
N LYS A 116 13.57 6.75 18.89
CA LYS A 116 13.84 5.32 18.71
C LYS A 116 14.11 5.00 17.25
N CYS A 117 13.31 5.54 16.33
CA CYS A 117 13.68 5.62 14.92
C CYS A 117 14.83 6.62 14.74
N SER A 118 16.06 6.12 14.60
CA SER A 118 17.19 7.03 14.34
C SER A 118 16.99 7.69 12.98
N ARG A 119 17.51 8.92 12.81
CA ARG A 119 17.51 9.58 11.49
C ARG A 119 18.10 8.68 10.40
N LYS A 120 19.03 7.77 10.76
CA LYS A 120 19.61 6.79 9.84
C LYS A 120 18.60 5.73 9.40
N GLN A 121 17.77 5.21 10.31
CA GLN A 121 16.70 4.25 9.99
C GLN A 121 15.60 4.91 9.16
N GLU A 122 15.14 6.09 9.59
CA GLU A 122 14.18 6.89 8.82
C GLU A 122 14.70 7.14 7.41
N THR A 123 15.95 7.63 7.29
CA THR A 123 16.59 7.87 6.00
C THR A 123 16.78 6.59 5.19
N ALA A 124 17.06 5.43 5.81
CA ALA A 124 17.19 4.17 5.09
C ALA A 124 15.89 3.80 4.37
N CYS A 125 14.73 4.10 4.95
CA CYS A 125 13.42 3.87 4.33
C CYS A 125 13.16 4.79 3.12
N TYR A 126 13.71 6.00 3.10
CA TYR A 126 13.66 6.91 1.94
C TYR A 126 14.80 6.68 0.93
N ARG A 127 15.82 5.88 1.31
CA ARG A 127 16.96 5.54 0.47
C ARG A 127 16.88 4.12 -0.10
N ASP A 128 15.78 3.41 0.10
CA ASP A 128 15.53 2.14 -0.58
C ASP A 128 15.23 2.36 -2.07
N SER A 129 16.29 2.62 -2.83
CA SER A 129 16.21 2.70 -4.29
C SER A 129 15.86 1.35 -4.91
N LEU A 130 16.17 0.24 -4.24
CA LEU A 130 15.90 -1.10 -4.75
C LEU A 130 14.40 -1.39 -4.79
N GLY A 131 13.63 -0.96 -3.80
CA GLY A 131 12.17 -1.11 -3.79
C GLY A 131 11.53 -0.49 -5.04
N ALA A 132 11.79 0.79 -5.28
CA ALA A 132 11.25 1.51 -6.44
C ALA A 132 11.75 0.91 -7.77
N SER A 133 13.05 0.62 -7.90
CA SER A 133 13.60 0.04 -9.13
C SER A 133 13.08 -1.37 -9.42
N ARG A 134 12.89 -2.20 -8.39
CA ARG A 134 12.31 -3.55 -8.55
C ARG A 134 10.85 -3.47 -8.95
N THR A 135 10.04 -2.65 -8.26
CA THR A 135 8.63 -2.48 -8.63
C THR A 135 8.51 -1.99 -10.07
N TYR A 136 9.31 -1.01 -10.47
CA TYR A 136 9.35 -0.53 -11.86
C TYR A 136 9.67 -1.66 -12.85
N GLY A 137 10.70 -2.46 -12.60
CA GLY A 137 11.07 -3.58 -13.46
C GLY A 137 10.05 -4.74 -13.48
N LEU A 138 9.24 -4.88 -12.44
CA LEU A 138 8.21 -5.93 -12.33
C LEU A 138 6.88 -5.56 -13.00
N LEU A 139 6.62 -4.28 -13.30
CA LEU A 139 5.35 -3.83 -13.87
C LEU A 139 5.03 -4.52 -15.20
N GLY A 140 5.99 -4.62 -16.13
CA GLY A 140 5.78 -5.28 -17.42
C GLY A 140 5.44 -6.78 -17.30
N PRO A 141 6.23 -7.58 -16.56
CA PRO A 141 5.89 -8.97 -16.26
C PRO A 141 4.51 -9.15 -15.59
N VAL A 142 4.14 -8.26 -14.67
CA VAL A 142 2.84 -8.30 -13.97
C VAL A 142 1.70 -7.96 -14.93
N ALA A 143 1.82 -6.90 -15.73
CA ALA A 143 0.81 -6.46 -16.68
C ALA A 143 0.47 -7.53 -17.74
N LYS A 144 1.37 -8.48 -17.99
CA LYS A 144 1.15 -9.61 -18.91
C LYS A 144 0.43 -10.80 -18.27
N GLN A 145 0.41 -10.87 -16.94
CA GLN A 145 -0.13 -12.00 -16.20
C GLN A 145 -1.48 -11.67 -15.54
N VAL A 146 -1.64 -10.42 -15.10
CA VAL A 146 -2.87 -9.96 -14.45
C VAL A 146 -3.38 -8.68 -15.13
N PRO A 147 -4.71 -8.49 -15.23
CA PRO A 147 -5.28 -7.24 -15.73
C PRO A 147 -4.82 -6.03 -14.90
N LEU A 148 -3.92 -5.23 -15.46
CA LEU A 148 -3.43 -4.01 -14.79
C LEU A 148 -4.25 -2.79 -15.22
N HIS A 149 -4.91 -2.17 -14.25
CA HIS A 149 -5.63 -0.91 -14.44
C HIS A 149 -4.83 0.23 -13.83
N LEU A 150 -4.51 1.26 -14.64
CA LEU A 150 -3.72 2.40 -14.20
C LEU A 150 -4.60 3.66 -14.14
N ILE A 151 -4.60 4.34 -13.00
CA ILE A 151 -5.39 5.57 -12.78
C ILE A 151 -4.45 6.68 -12.30
N TYR A 152 -4.44 7.79 -13.02
CA TYR A 152 -3.67 8.99 -12.67
C TYR A 152 -4.55 10.21 -12.44
N GLY A 153 -4.05 11.18 -11.68
CA GLY A 153 -4.57 12.54 -11.73
C GLY A 153 -4.17 13.20 -13.05
N ALA A 154 -5.09 13.94 -13.67
CA ALA A 154 -4.84 14.66 -14.90
C ALA A 154 -3.83 15.80 -14.72
N VAL A 155 -3.74 16.38 -13.52
CA VAL A 155 -2.77 17.44 -13.19
C VAL A 155 -1.38 16.81 -12.94
N ASN A 156 -0.36 17.39 -13.57
CA ASN A 156 1.05 16.98 -13.45
C ASN A 156 1.77 17.89 -12.45
N ASP A 157 1.42 17.78 -11.17
CA ASP A 157 1.91 18.64 -10.09
C ASP A 157 3.22 18.13 -9.45
N TYR A 158 3.26 16.86 -9.04
CA TYR A 158 4.40 16.24 -8.37
C TYR A 158 5.24 15.40 -9.34
N HIS A 159 4.58 14.63 -10.21
CA HIS A 159 5.24 13.86 -11.26
C HIS A 159 4.99 14.52 -12.62
N PRO A 160 6.05 14.90 -13.34
CA PRO A 160 5.96 15.37 -14.72
C PRO A 160 5.27 14.34 -15.62
N GLN A 161 4.68 14.81 -16.73
CA GLN A 161 3.98 13.94 -17.68
C GLN A 161 4.90 12.84 -18.22
N GLU A 162 6.17 13.19 -18.43
CA GLU A 162 7.21 12.32 -18.98
C GLU A 162 7.43 11.10 -18.08
N VAL A 163 7.34 11.25 -16.76
CA VAL A 163 7.46 10.14 -15.81
C VAL A 163 6.26 9.21 -15.92
N LYS A 164 5.04 9.76 -16.03
CA LYS A 164 3.81 8.95 -16.20
C LYS A 164 3.85 8.19 -17.54
N ASP A 165 4.33 8.84 -18.59
CA ASP A 165 4.53 8.26 -19.92
C ASP A 165 5.59 7.17 -19.93
N ASP A 166 6.70 7.38 -19.23
CA ASP A 166 7.79 6.41 -19.10
C ASP A 166 7.32 5.13 -18.40
N VAL A 167 6.55 5.25 -17.30
CA VAL A 167 5.93 4.08 -16.65
C VAL A 167 5.07 3.27 -17.63
N ILE A 168 4.30 3.95 -18.48
CA ILE A 168 3.42 3.27 -19.45
C ILE A 168 4.23 2.65 -20.59
N LYS A 169 5.15 3.41 -21.20
CA LYS A 169 5.86 3.01 -22.41
C LYS A 169 6.98 2.01 -22.11
N VAL A 170 7.72 2.22 -21.02
CA VAL A 170 8.93 1.49 -20.68
C VAL A 170 8.67 0.46 -19.60
N ALA A 171 8.17 0.86 -18.42
CA ALA A 171 7.99 -0.07 -17.30
C ALA A 171 6.95 -1.16 -17.60
N VAL A 172 5.78 -0.76 -18.11
CA VAL A 172 4.70 -1.66 -18.52
C VAL A 172 4.98 -2.28 -19.89
N GLY A 173 5.71 -1.57 -20.76
CA GLY A 173 5.99 -2.00 -22.14
C GLY A 173 4.92 -1.62 -23.16
N GLY A 174 4.07 -0.65 -22.85
CA GLY A 174 3.06 -0.06 -23.74
C GLY A 174 1.62 -0.21 -23.25
N MET A 175 0.75 0.69 -23.72
CA MET A 175 -0.66 0.75 -23.31
C MET A 175 -1.45 -0.53 -23.61
N GLN A 176 -1.06 -1.29 -24.62
CA GLN A 176 -1.70 -2.56 -25.00
C GLN A 176 -1.58 -3.65 -23.94
N HIS A 177 -0.70 -3.47 -22.94
CA HIS A 177 -0.56 -4.37 -21.80
C HIS A 177 -1.38 -3.93 -20.58
N LEU A 178 -2.05 -2.77 -20.65
CA LEU A 178 -2.98 -2.32 -19.62
C LEU A 178 -4.39 -2.79 -19.94
N ALA A 179 -5.12 -3.25 -18.93
CA ALA A 179 -6.55 -3.52 -19.04
C ALA A 179 -7.36 -2.23 -19.12
N SER A 180 -6.92 -1.17 -18.43
CA SER A 180 -7.38 0.19 -18.68
C SER A 180 -6.34 1.24 -18.24
N LEU A 181 -6.47 2.44 -18.82
CA LEU A 181 -5.78 3.65 -18.37
C LEU A 181 -6.82 4.76 -18.21
N SER A 182 -6.85 5.40 -17.05
CA SER A 182 -7.78 6.50 -16.77
C SER A 182 -7.06 7.69 -16.16
N ARG A 183 -7.56 8.89 -16.48
CA ARG A 183 -7.12 10.14 -15.87
C ARG A 183 -8.31 10.84 -15.24
N VAL A 184 -8.16 11.26 -13.99
CA VAL A 184 -9.22 11.94 -13.25
C VAL A 184 -9.01 13.45 -13.37
N GLU A 185 -9.91 14.10 -14.09
CA GLU A 185 -9.87 15.54 -14.34
C GLU A 185 -9.88 16.37 -13.04
N GLY A 186 -9.12 17.45 -13.03
CA GLY A 186 -9.00 18.35 -11.87
C GLY A 186 -8.25 17.77 -10.66
N THR A 187 -7.68 16.56 -10.75
CA THR A 187 -6.93 15.93 -9.66
C THR A 187 -5.44 15.78 -9.97
N GLY A 188 -4.60 15.92 -8.94
CA GLY A 188 -3.14 15.79 -9.03
C GLY A 188 -2.60 14.45 -8.55
N HIS A 189 -1.34 14.43 -8.12
CA HIS A 189 -0.63 13.19 -7.75
C HIS A 189 -1.29 12.41 -6.61
N LEU A 190 -2.00 13.09 -5.71
CA LEU A 190 -2.67 12.49 -4.56
C LEU A 190 -4.06 11.90 -4.87
N VAL A 191 -4.37 11.66 -6.15
CA VAL A 191 -5.51 10.79 -6.50
C VAL A 191 -5.31 9.45 -5.79
N ARG A 192 -6.33 8.98 -5.09
CA ARG A 192 -6.25 7.73 -4.33
C ARG A 192 -6.20 6.53 -5.30
N ILE A 193 -5.07 5.82 -5.35
CA ILE A 193 -4.82 4.68 -6.25
C ILE A 193 -5.28 3.35 -5.63
N PHE A 194 -5.97 2.52 -6.43
CA PHE A 194 -6.42 1.18 -6.06
C PHE A 194 -5.60 0.11 -6.80
N ILE A 195 -5.25 -1.00 -6.15
CA ILE A 195 -4.66 -2.19 -6.81
C ILE A 195 -5.69 -3.33 -6.73
N LEU A 196 -6.19 -3.76 -7.88
CA LEU A 196 -6.99 -4.99 -7.99
C LEU A 196 -6.02 -6.16 -8.18
N ASN A 197 -6.01 -7.12 -7.26
CA ASN A 197 -5.32 -8.39 -7.49
C ASN A 197 -6.36 -9.50 -7.65
N THR A 198 -6.43 -10.09 -8.85
CA THR A 198 -7.19 -11.31 -9.11
C THR A 198 -6.29 -12.51 -8.80
N LEU A 199 -6.21 -12.93 -7.54
CA LEU A 199 -5.72 -14.27 -7.23
C LEU A 199 -6.87 -15.25 -7.45
N GLY A 200 -6.88 -15.85 -8.64
CA GLY A 200 -7.66 -17.05 -8.96
C GLY A 200 -6.90 -18.32 -8.58
#